data_AF-A0A1G9CA59-F1
#
_entry.id   AF-A0A1G9CA59-F1
#
_cell.length_a   1.000
_cell.length_b   1.000
_cell.length_c   1.000
_cell.angle_alpha   90.00
_cell.angle_beta   90.00
_cell.angle_gamma   90.00
#
_symmetry.space_group_name_H-M   'P 1'
#
loop_
_entity.id
_entity.type
_entity.pdbx_description
1 polymer ?
#
loop_
_entity_poly.entity_id
_entity_poly.type
_entity_poly.pdbx_seq_one_letter_code
_entity_poly.pdbx_strand_id
1 'polypeptide(L)'
;MRRGALVAGGVLLSVVLAGCSSGSAEQNGDSAATTTGKSPSSSASSSDSAIPSPKDATAVGVCELFPQEAASKLGVQPQGRKSENDISDPGSYRCTWENENATTTVSLSPTQGRSLDTYYARESEYVDFERITVHGYPGVRSNKVKPMESGSCGMHVAVQSDQLVQSFATVPSDDTGSAEPCALAKKTLRLSLPSWPAAE
;
A
#
# COMPACT_ATOMS: atom_id res chain seq x y z
N MET A 1 -27.09 -29.41 51.75
CA MET A 1 -28.35 -30.11 51.41
C MET A 1 -28.71 -29.78 49.97
N ARG A 2 -28.94 -30.81 49.14
CA ARG A 2 -29.85 -30.95 47.96
C ARG A 2 -29.88 -29.83 46.89
N ARG A 3 -29.99 -30.07 45.56
CA ARG A 3 -30.07 -31.23 44.66
C ARG A 3 -30.19 -30.69 43.21
N GLY A 4 -29.57 -31.38 42.23
CA GLY A 4 -30.02 -31.63 40.82
C GLY A 4 -30.28 -30.45 39.86
N ALA A 5 -30.17 -30.57 38.53
CA ALA A 5 -30.18 -31.75 37.67
C ALA A 5 -29.51 -31.49 36.29
N LEU A 6 -29.08 -32.59 35.66
CA LEU A 6 -28.59 -32.75 34.29
C LEU A 6 -29.74 -32.73 33.27
N VAL A 7 -29.50 -32.26 32.03
CA VAL A 7 -30.18 -32.77 30.82
C VAL A 7 -29.19 -32.82 29.65
N ALA A 8 -29.16 -33.96 28.98
CA ALA A 8 -28.38 -34.31 27.80
C ALA A 8 -29.29 -34.42 26.55
N GLY A 9 -28.69 -34.37 25.35
CA GLY A 9 -29.29 -34.74 24.06
C GLY A 9 -28.96 -33.70 22.98
N GLY A 10 -28.51 -34.02 21.76
CA GLY A 10 -28.32 -35.28 21.05
C GLY A 10 -28.66 -35.08 19.56
N VAL A 11 -27.63 -35.09 18.70
CA VAL A 11 -27.56 -35.53 17.28
C VAL A 11 -28.43 -34.84 16.21
N LEU A 12 -27.80 -34.49 15.05
CA LEU A 12 -28.19 -34.95 13.70
C LEU A 12 -27.18 -34.52 12.61
N LEU A 13 -26.60 -35.51 11.92
CA LEU A 13 -25.90 -35.40 10.63
C LEU A 13 -26.92 -35.15 9.49
N SER A 14 -26.54 -34.41 8.46
CA SER A 14 -26.98 -34.65 7.07
C SER A 14 -26.03 -34.01 6.05
N VAL A 15 -25.55 -34.85 5.12
CA VAL A 15 -24.75 -34.56 3.93
C VAL A 15 -25.69 -34.31 2.76
N VAL A 16 -25.39 -33.36 1.86
CA VAL A 16 -25.88 -33.41 0.47
C VAL A 16 -24.81 -32.88 -0.50
N LEU A 17 -24.35 -33.77 -1.39
CA LEU A 17 -23.59 -33.44 -2.61
C LEU A 17 -24.58 -33.17 -3.76
N ALA A 18 -24.33 -32.13 -4.55
CA ALA A 18 -24.86 -31.91 -5.90
C ALA A 18 -23.94 -30.89 -6.61
N GLY A 19 -23.51 -31.00 -7.86
CA GLY A 19 -23.69 -32.00 -8.92
C GLY A 19 -22.84 -31.56 -10.13
N CYS A 20 -22.27 -32.53 -10.85
CA CYS A 20 -21.70 -32.33 -12.19
C CYS A 20 -22.81 -32.44 -13.25
N SER A 21 -22.73 -31.67 -14.34
CA SER A 21 -23.38 -31.99 -15.62
C SER A 21 -22.66 -31.20 -16.74
N SER A 22 -21.83 -31.86 -17.55
CA SER A 22 -22.12 -32.37 -18.92
C SER A 22 -21.99 -31.27 -20.00
N GLY A 23 -20.97 -31.30 -20.86
CA GLY A 23 -20.90 -32.07 -22.12
C GLY A 23 -20.36 -31.12 -23.20
N SER A 24 -19.74 -31.48 -24.32
CA SER A 24 -19.59 -32.75 -25.04
C SER A 24 -18.36 -32.61 -25.95
N ALA A 25 -17.67 -33.72 -26.21
CA ALA A 25 -16.71 -33.82 -27.30
C ALA A 25 -17.44 -34.21 -28.59
N GLU A 26 -17.16 -33.54 -29.70
CA GLU A 26 -17.38 -34.03 -31.06
C GLU A 26 -16.20 -33.64 -31.95
N GLN A 27 -16.07 -34.38 -33.04
CA GLN A 27 -14.85 -34.92 -33.61
C GLN A 27 -14.65 -34.44 -35.07
N ASN A 28 -13.38 -34.30 -35.47
CA ASN A 28 -12.79 -34.33 -36.82
C ASN A 28 -13.26 -33.37 -37.93
N GLY A 29 -12.28 -32.68 -38.51
CA GLY A 29 -12.34 -32.11 -39.85
C GLY A 29 -10.97 -31.58 -40.27
N ASP A 30 -10.18 -32.41 -40.95
CA ASP A 30 -8.91 -32.06 -41.60
C ASP A 30 -9.18 -31.12 -42.79
N SER A 31 -8.51 -29.96 -42.83
CA SER A 31 -8.31 -29.15 -44.05
C SER A 31 -7.19 -28.14 -43.82
N ALA A 32 -6.09 -28.34 -44.53
CA ALA A 32 -4.98 -27.42 -44.62
C ALA A 32 -5.39 -26.12 -45.34
N ALA A 33 -5.11 -24.97 -44.72
CA ALA A 33 -4.93 -23.70 -45.41
C ALA A 33 -4.04 -22.77 -44.56
N THR A 34 -2.90 -22.40 -45.14
CA THR A 34 -1.94 -21.42 -44.64
C THR A 34 -2.58 -20.04 -44.48
N THR A 35 -2.58 -19.47 -43.28
CA THR A 35 -2.49 -18.01 -43.08
C THR A 35 -1.80 -17.68 -41.75
N THR A 36 -0.88 -16.73 -41.82
CA THR A 36 -0.11 -16.12 -40.74
C THR A 36 -1.03 -15.51 -39.68
N GLY A 37 -1.20 -16.20 -38.55
CA GLY A 37 -1.89 -15.68 -37.37
C GLY A 37 -0.90 -15.45 -36.24
N LYS A 38 -0.34 -14.24 -36.17
CA LYS A 38 0.42 -13.80 -34.99
C LYS A 38 -0.56 -13.78 -33.81
N SER A 39 -0.51 -14.79 -32.95
CA SER A 39 -1.19 -14.74 -31.66
C SER A 39 -0.73 -13.46 -30.96
N PRO A 40 -1.62 -12.53 -30.59
CA PRO A 40 -1.28 -11.66 -29.50
C PRO A 40 -1.22 -12.59 -28.29
N SER A 41 -0.02 -12.88 -27.82
CA SER A 41 0.15 -13.09 -26.39
C SER A 41 -0.40 -11.82 -25.76
N SER A 42 -1.66 -11.87 -25.36
CA SER A 42 -2.20 -10.98 -24.36
C SER A 42 -1.39 -11.28 -23.11
N SER A 43 -0.25 -10.59 -22.99
CA SER A 43 0.37 -10.31 -21.71
C SER A 43 -0.77 -9.76 -20.88
N ALA A 44 -1.29 -10.58 -19.98
CA ALA A 44 -2.21 -10.11 -18.98
C ALA A 44 -1.45 -9.03 -18.21
N SER A 45 -1.69 -7.77 -18.58
CA SER A 45 -1.26 -6.61 -17.82
C SER A 45 -1.70 -6.90 -16.39
N SER A 46 -0.70 -7.02 -15.52
CA SER A 46 -0.85 -7.18 -14.08
C SER A 46 -2.05 -6.38 -13.63
N SER A 47 -3.05 -7.09 -13.11
CA SER A 47 -4.37 -6.57 -12.75
C SER A 47 -4.24 -5.26 -11.99
N ASP A 48 -4.38 -4.18 -12.75
CA ASP A 48 -4.46 -2.80 -12.30
C ASP A 48 -5.71 -2.75 -11.44
N SER A 49 -5.53 -2.94 -10.13
CA SER A 49 -6.63 -2.83 -9.18
C SER A 49 -7.02 -1.36 -9.21
N ALA A 50 -8.04 -1.06 -10.02
CA ALA A 50 -8.48 0.30 -10.30
C ALA A 50 -8.49 1.12 -9.01
N ILE A 51 -7.74 2.22 -8.99
CA ILE A 51 -7.62 3.08 -7.80
C ILE A 51 -8.96 3.77 -7.57
N PRO A 52 -9.69 3.43 -6.49
CA PRO A 52 -11.00 4.00 -6.27
C PRO A 52 -10.85 5.47 -5.85
N SER A 53 -11.53 6.37 -6.57
CA SER A 53 -11.51 7.82 -6.34
C SER A 53 -10.10 8.43 -6.41
N PRO A 54 -9.49 8.54 -7.60
CA PRO A 54 -8.14 9.09 -7.76
C PRO A 54 -7.94 10.44 -7.06
N LYS A 55 -6.75 10.65 -6.50
CA LYS A 55 -6.33 11.88 -5.82
C LYS A 55 -5.12 12.48 -6.53
N ASP A 56 -5.01 13.80 -6.45
CA ASP A 56 -3.82 14.54 -6.87
C ASP A 56 -3.12 15.17 -5.66
N ALA A 57 -2.07 14.50 -5.20
CA ALA A 57 -1.23 14.98 -4.09
C ALA A 57 -0.24 16.09 -4.51
N THR A 58 -0.18 16.45 -5.80
CA THR A 58 0.63 17.57 -6.29
C THR A 58 -0.17 18.86 -6.48
N ALA A 59 -1.50 18.79 -6.38
CA ALA A 59 -2.40 19.95 -6.46
C ALA A 59 -2.32 20.92 -5.26
N VAL A 60 -1.62 20.53 -4.18
CA VAL A 60 -1.42 21.34 -2.97
C VAL A 60 0.06 21.40 -2.59
N GLY A 61 0.42 22.31 -1.68
CA GLY A 61 1.78 22.34 -1.14
C GLY A 61 2.14 21.00 -0.47
N VAL A 62 3.37 20.51 -0.63
CA VAL A 62 3.78 19.21 -0.05
C VAL A 62 3.60 19.14 1.48
N CYS A 63 3.73 20.26 2.19
CA CYS A 63 3.49 20.33 3.62
C CYS A 63 2.00 20.45 3.98
N GLU A 64 1.12 20.74 3.02
CA GLU A 64 -0.33 20.74 3.21
C GLU A 64 -0.91 19.33 3.08
N LEU A 65 -0.12 18.37 2.59
CA LEU A 65 -0.52 16.96 2.51
C LEU A 65 -0.75 16.32 3.88
N PHE A 66 -0.20 16.88 4.96
CA PHE A 66 -0.45 16.39 6.31
C PHE A 66 -1.12 17.47 7.15
N PRO A 67 -2.42 17.33 7.47
CA PRO A 67 -3.14 18.32 8.27
C PRO A 67 -2.49 18.55 9.64
N GLN A 68 -2.53 19.78 10.14
CA GLN A 68 -1.89 20.18 11.41
C GLN A 68 -2.43 19.39 12.61
N GLU A 69 -3.72 19.10 12.62
CA GLU A 69 -4.40 18.30 13.64
C GLU A 69 -3.97 16.83 13.58
N ALA A 70 -3.74 16.33 12.37
CA ALA A 70 -3.25 14.98 12.13
C ALA A 70 -1.79 14.82 12.60
N ALA A 71 -0.94 15.82 12.33
CA ALA A 71 0.42 15.90 12.83
C ALA A 71 0.46 15.93 14.37
N SER A 72 -0.36 16.79 14.98
CA SER A 72 -0.49 16.87 16.44
C SER A 72 -0.95 15.53 17.05
N LYS A 73 -1.94 14.86 16.44
CA LYS A 73 -2.40 13.52 16.86
C LYS A 73 -1.35 12.42 16.71
N LEU A 74 -0.36 12.64 15.84
CA LEU A 74 0.76 11.74 15.66
C LEU A 74 1.90 12.00 16.66
N GLY A 75 1.87 13.12 17.39
CA GLY A 75 2.92 13.53 18.31
C GLY A 75 4.10 14.21 17.63
N VAL A 76 3.90 14.73 16.41
CA VAL A 76 4.87 15.57 15.72
C VAL A 76 4.38 17.01 15.66
N GLN A 77 5.29 17.95 15.42
CA GLN A 77 4.98 19.37 15.30
C GLN A 77 3.95 19.61 14.19
N PRO A 78 3.00 20.54 14.35
CA PRO A 78 1.95 20.78 13.35
C PRO A 78 2.50 21.26 12.01
N GLN A 79 3.61 22.02 12.05
CA GLN A 79 4.24 22.59 10.85
C GLN A 79 5.36 21.69 10.37
N GLY A 80 5.26 21.25 9.12
CA GLY A 80 6.32 20.50 8.46
C GLY A 80 7.34 21.43 7.82
N ARG A 81 8.54 20.91 7.61
CA ARG A 81 9.63 21.60 6.90
C ARG A 81 9.77 20.99 5.51
N LYS A 82 9.56 21.81 4.48
CA LYS A 82 9.86 21.41 3.10
C LYS A 82 11.37 21.20 2.96
N SER A 83 11.79 20.10 2.35
CA SER A 83 13.21 19.91 2.02
C SER A 83 13.65 20.99 1.03
N GLU A 84 14.81 21.59 1.27
CA GLU A 84 15.52 22.31 0.21
C GLU A 84 15.80 21.31 -0.92
N ASN A 85 15.60 21.73 -2.18
CA ASN A 85 15.68 20.84 -3.33
C ASN A 85 17.01 20.05 -3.28
N ASP A 86 16.91 18.72 -3.29
CA ASP A 86 18.09 17.90 -3.53
C ASP A 86 18.54 18.17 -4.97
N ILE A 87 19.75 18.71 -5.12
CA ILE A 87 20.33 19.06 -6.43
C ILE A 87 20.39 17.82 -7.33
N SER A 88 20.38 16.62 -6.75
CA SER A 88 20.44 15.35 -7.49
C SER A 88 19.09 14.81 -7.98
N ASP A 89 17.96 15.31 -7.47
CA ASP A 89 16.60 14.92 -7.91
C ASP A 89 15.66 16.13 -7.95
N PRO A 90 15.83 17.00 -8.98
CA PRO A 90 14.96 18.16 -9.16
C PRO A 90 13.51 17.71 -9.42
N GLY A 91 12.67 17.83 -8.39
CA GLY A 91 11.26 17.45 -8.43
C GLY A 91 10.81 16.60 -7.24
N SER A 92 11.73 16.02 -6.45
CA SER A 92 11.38 15.31 -5.22
C SER A 92 11.09 16.31 -4.09
N TYR A 93 9.92 16.93 -4.13
CA TYR A 93 9.46 17.74 -3.01
C TYR A 93 9.06 16.81 -1.87
N ARG A 94 9.70 16.96 -0.72
CA ARG A 94 9.35 16.27 0.52
C ARG A 94 9.04 17.30 1.58
N CYS A 95 8.08 17.00 2.44
CA CYS A 95 7.90 17.70 3.70
C CYS A 95 8.13 16.75 4.85
N THR A 96 8.83 17.21 5.88
CA THR A 96 9.17 16.44 7.07
C THR A 96 8.58 17.10 8.31
N TRP A 97 7.90 16.31 9.13
CA TRP A 97 7.42 16.69 10.44
C TRP A 97 8.20 15.90 11.48
N GLU A 98 8.49 16.56 12.60
CA GLU A 98 9.35 16.01 13.64
C GLU A 98 8.70 16.22 14.99
N ASN A 99 8.97 15.36 15.97
CA ASN A 99 8.61 15.65 17.36
C ASN A 99 9.42 16.84 17.91
N GLU A 100 9.14 17.25 19.14
CA GLU A 100 9.80 18.40 19.77
C GLU A 100 11.33 18.26 19.84
N ASN A 101 11.83 17.04 19.97
CA ASN A 101 13.26 16.74 20.09
C ASN A 101 13.94 16.40 18.75
N ALA A 102 13.20 16.45 17.63
CA ALA A 102 13.67 16.03 16.31
C ALA A 102 14.22 14.60 16.21
N THR A 103 13.81 13.70 17.11
CA THR A 103 14.25 12.30 17.15
C THR A 103 13.30 11.34 16.45
N THR A 104 12.02 11.68 16.38
CA THR A 104 11.01 10.98 15.59
C THR A 104 10.65 11.86 14.42
N THR A 105 10.74 11.31 13.20
CA THR A 105 10.41 12.04 11.98
C THR A 105 9.40 11.27 11.15
N VAL A 106 8.51 12.00 10.49
CA VAL A 106 7.67 11.47 9.41
C VAL A 106 7.74 12.42 8.23
N SER A 107 7.66 11.88 7.03
CA SER A 107 7.67 12.70 5.82
C SER A 107 6.71 12.16 4.79
N LEU A 108 6.26 13.07 3.92
CA LEU A 108 5.46 12.79 2.74
C LEU A 108 6.16 13.38 1.52
N SER A 109 6.21 12.60 0.45
CA SER A 109 6.77 13.02 -0.83
C SER A 109 5.92 12.47 -1.98
N PRO A 110 5.10 13.31 -2.64
CA PRO A 110 4.40 12.93 -3.85
C PRO A 110 5.39 12.82 -5.02
N THR A 111 5.12 11.90 -5.95
CA THR A 111 5.92 11.70 -7.15
C THR A 111 4.99 11.41 -8.33
N GLN A 112 4.98 12.32 -9.31
CA GLN A 112 4.28 12.14 -10.59
C GLN A 112 5.10 11.27 -11.55
N GLY A 113 4.43 10.57 -12.46
CA GLY A 113 5.04 9.73 -13.49
C GLY A 113 5.59 8.41 -12.96
N ARG A 114 5.14 7.95 -11.79
CA ARG A 114 5.58 6.68 -11.18
C ARG A 114 4.38 5.85 -10.77
N SER A 115 4.41 4.56 -11.08
CA SER A 115 3.39 3.57 -10.68
C SER A 115 3.98 2.50 -9.74
N LEU A 116 3.12 1.69 -9.12
CA LEU A 116 3.55 0.57 -8.28
C LEU A 116 4.29 -0.52 -9.05
N ASP A 117 4.12 -0.61 -10.38
CA ASP A 117 4.85 -1.58 -11.20
C ASP A 117 6.36 -1.44 -11.09
N THR A 118 6.85 -0.21 -10.86
CA THR A 118 8.28 0.05 -10.61
C THR A 118 8.80 -0.72 -9.39
N TYR A 119 7.96 -0.90 -8.37
CA TYR A 119 8.29 -1.64 -7.16
C TYR A 119 8.04 -3.13 -7.32
N TYR A 120 6.96 -3.54 -8.00
CA TYR A 120 6.68 -4.95 -8.28
C TYR A 120 7.77 -5.60 -9.14
N ALA A 121 8.26 -4.88 -10.15
CA ALA A 121 9.35 -5.36 -11.01
C ALA A 121 10.67 -5.57 -10.26
N ARG A 122 10.82 -4.98 -9.07
CA ARG A 122 12.02 -5.02 -8.23
C ARG A 122 11.77 -5.62 -6.86
N GLU A 123 10.70 -6.40 -6.70
CA GLU A 123 10.29 -7.00 -5.42
C GLU A 123 11.46 -7.75 -4.74
N SER A 124 12.27 -8.47 -5.52
CA SER A 124 13.44 -9.21 -5.03
C SER A 124 14.63 -8.34 -4.58
N GLU A 125 14.65 -7.04 -4.87
CA GLU A 125 15.69 -6.10 -4.43
C GLU A 125 15.44 -5.58 -3.00
N TYR A 126 14.24 -5.79 -2.46
CA TYR A 126 13.85 -5.32 -1.13
C TYR A 126 13.99 -6.45 -0.12
N VAL A 127 14.65 -6.14 1.01
CA VAL A 127 14.74 -7.07 2.15
C VAL A 127 13.39 -7.18 2.86
N ASP A 128 12.59 -6.11 2.80
CA ASP A 128 11.26 -6.05 3.37
C ASP A 128 10.29 -5.46 2.34
N PHE A 129 9.54 -6.36 1.69
CA PHE A 129 8.52 -6.04 0.71
C PHE A 129 7.16 -6.58 1.17
N GLU A 130 6.14 -5.73 1.16
CA GLU A 130 4.77 -6.15 1.44
C GLU A 130 3.80 -5.29 0.63
N ARG A 131 2.83 -5.93 -0.05
CA ARG A 131 1.69 -5.21 -0.63
C ARG A 131 0.79 -4.76 0.50
N ILE A 132 0.42 -3.48 0.51
CA ILE A 132 -0.43 -2.87 1.54
C ILE A 132 -1.63 -2.18 0.92
N THR A 133 -2.59 -1.84 1.79
CA THR A 133 -3.72 -0.98 1.43
C THR A 133 -3.89 0.10 2.50
N VAL A 134 -4.15 1.33 2.06
CA VAL A 134 -4.49 2.46 2.92
C VAL A 134 -5.75 3.11 2.39
N HIS A 135 -6.85 3.08 3.15
CA HIS A 135 -8.16 3.61 2.71
C HIS A 135 -8.65 3.08 1.35
N GLY A 136 -8.30 1.82 1.02
CA GLY A 136 -8.63 1.20 -0.28
C GLY A 136 -7.63 1.48 -1.40
N TYR A 137 -6.68 2.41 -1.20
CA TYR A 137 -5.63 2.70 -2.18
C TYR A 137 -4.52 1.65 -2.07
N PRO A 138 -4.10 1.03 -3.19
CA PRO A 138 -3.04 0.05 -3.20
C PRO A 138 -1.70 0.72 -2.90
N GLY A 139 -0.80 -0.02 -2.28
CA GLY A 139 0.53 0.46 -1.95
C GLY A 139 1.52 -0.67 -1.70
N VAL A 140 2.75 -0.29 -1.41
CA VAL A 140 3.83 -1.21 -1.04
C VAL A 140 4.62 -0.66 0.15
N ARG A 141 4.99 -1.56 1.06
CA ARG A 141 6.17 -1.39 1.91
C ARG A 141 7.36 -1.92 1.11
N SER A 142 8.45 -1.15 1.01
CA SER A 142 9.55 -1.48 0.10
C SER A 142 10.89 -0.99 0.65
N ASN A 143 11.44 -1.71 1.63
CA ASN A 143 12.67 -1.33 2.34
C ASN A 143 13.86 -2.22 1.94
N LYS A 144 15.03 -1.61 1.74
CA LYS A 144 16.29 -2.32 1.44
C LYS A 144 16.99 -2.88 2.69
N VAL A 145 16.47 -2.54 3.86
CA VAL A 145 16.91 -3.01 5.19
C VAL A 145 15.67 -3.34 6.01
N LYS A 146 15.81 -4.16 7.05
CA LYS A 146 14.68 -4.49 7.92
C LYS A 146 14.30 -3.29 8.79
N PRO A 147 13.03 -2.84 8.76
CA PRO A 147 12.63 -1.61 9.46
C PRO A 147 12.89 -1.60 10.97
N MET A 148 12.69 -2.74 11.63
CA MET A 148 12.96 -2.88 13.07
C MET A 148 14.45 -2.81 13.42
N GLU A 149 15.34 -3.16 12.49
CA GLU A 149 16.79 -3.10 12.69
C GLU A 149 17.36 -1.71 12.32
N SER A 150 16.72 -0.99 11.39
CA SER A 150 17.16 0.33 10.93
C SER A 150 16.45 1.51 11.60
N GLY A 151 15.43 1.25 12.42
CA GLY A 151 14.61 2.29 13.04
C GLY A 151 13.85 3.15 12.03
N SER A 152 13.65 2.67 10.81
CA SER A 152 13.08 3.47 9.71
C SER A 152 12.25 2.63 8.75
N CYS A 153 11.21 3.23 8.16
CA CYS A 153 10.33 2.54 7.24
C CYS A 153 9.79 3.46 6.15
N GLY A 154 9.93 3.04 4.90
CA GLY A 154 9.33 3.65 3.71
C GLY A 154 8.17 2.83 3.17
N MET A 155 7.12 3.53 2.78
CA MET A 155 5.93 2.98 2.13
C MET A 155 5.48 3.89 1.00
N HIS A 156 4.90 3.33 -0.05
CA HIS A 156 4.33 4.07 -1.18
C HIS A 156 2.87 3.70 -1.35
N VAL A 157 2.01 4.68 -1.59
CA VAL A 157 0.59 4.46 -1.94
C VAL A 157 0.34 5.07 -3.31
N ALA A 158 -0.31 4.32 -4.19
CA ALA A 158 -0.77 4.84 -5.46
C ALA A 158 -2.09 5.58 -5.25
N VAL A 159 -2.09 6.85 -5.64
CA VAL A 159 -3.23 7.75 -5.50
C VAL A 159 -3.93 8.00 -6.83
N GLN A 160 -3.22 7.78 -7.93
CA GLN A 160 -3.71 7.62 -9.30
C GLN A 160 -2.73 6.69 -10.05
N SER A 161 -3.04 6.31 -11.30
CA SER A 161 -2.28 5.30 -12.04
C SER A 161 -0.78 5.62 -12.18
N ASP A 162 -0.44 6.90 -12.25
CA ASP A 162 0.91 7.40 -12.47
C ASP A 162 1.39 8.36 -11.35
N GLN A 163 0.78 8.34 -10.16
CA GLN A 163 1.25 9.12 -9.02
C GLN A 163 1.31 8.26 -7.76
N LEU A 164 2.46 8.32 -7.09
CA LEU A 164 2.67 7.73 -5.78
C LEU A 164 2.88 8.83 -4.74
N VAL A 165 2.49 8.54 -3.50
CA VAL A 165 2.95 9.29 -2.33
C VAL A 165 3.78 8.37 -1.46
N GLN A 166 5.05 8.72 -1.26
CA GLN A 166 5.89 8.08 -0.27
C GLN A 166 5.55 8.63 1.11
N SER A 167 5.37 7.74 2.09
CA SER A 167 5.54 8.06 3.49
C SER A 167 6.78 7.37 4.05
N PHE A 168 7.63 8.14 4.70
CA PHE A 168 8.83 7.65 5.34
C PHE A 168 8.85 8.09 6.80
N ALA A 169 9.10 7.16 7.71
CA ALA A 169 9.17 7.42 9.14
C ALA A 169 10.48 6.91 9.73
N THR A 170 11.00 7.65 10.71
CA THR A 170 12.17 7.26 11.53
C THR A 170 11.82 7.39 13.00
N VAL A 171 12.27 6.43 13.80
CA VAL A 171 12.17 6.45 15.27
C VAL A 171 13.54 6.73 15.88
N PRO A 172 13.61 7.14 17.16
CA PRO A 172 14.89 7.37 17.83
C PRO A 172 15.76 6.11 17.82
N SER A 173 17.08 6.29 17.76
CA SER A 173 18.03 5.15 17.76
C SER A 173 17.86 4.25 19.00
N ASP A 174 17.58 4.86 20.16
CA ASP A 174 17.36 4.14 21.42
C ASP A 174 16.07 3.28 21.41
N ASP A 175 15.16 3.58 20.49
CA ASP A 175 13.90 2.84 20.28
C ASP A 175 13.99 1.86 19.10
N THR A 176 15.17 1.72 18.46
CA THR A 176 15.36 0.76 17.37
C THR A 176 15.21 -0.67 17.92
N GLY A 177 14.36 -1.46 17.25
CA GLY A 177 14.00 -2.82 17.68
C GLY A 177 12.86 -2.91 18.69
N SER A 178 12.38 -1.77 19.24
CA SER A 178 11.25 -1.73 20.19
C SER A 178 10.07 -0.91 19.68
N ALA A 179 10.31 0.20 18.97
CA ALA A 179 9.29 0.97 18.28
C ALA A 179 9.08 0.50 16.84
N GLU A 180 7.84 0.64 16.33
CA GLU A 180 7.41 0.16 15.02
C GLU A 180 7.38 1.30 13.97
N PRO A 181 8.48 1.56 13.23
CA PRO A 181 8.54 2.67 12.27
C PRO A 181 7.53 2.51 11.13
N CYS A 182 7.21 1.27 10.72
CA CYS A 182 6.20 1.04 9.68
C CYS A 182 4.77 1.33 10.14
N ALA A 183 4.47 1.09 11.42
CA ALA A 183 3.19 1.49 11.98
C ALA A 183 3.05 3.02 11.96
N LEU A 184 4.14 3.74 12.25
CA LEU A 184 4.19 5.20 12.18
C LEU A 184 3.98 5.71 10.74
N ALA A 185 4.74 5.22 9.75
CA ALA A 185 4.59 5.60 8.34
C ALA A 185 3.18 5.31 7.81
N LYS A 186 2.62 4.13 8.11
CA LYS A 186 1.25 3.76 7.70
C LYS A 186 0.21 4.67 8.37
N LYS A 187 0.42 5.04 9.63
CA LYS A 187 -0.48 5.95 10.37
C LYS A 187 -0.45 7.36 9.77
N THR A 188 0.71 7.85 9.35
CA THR A 188 0.83 9.13 8.61
C THR A 188 -0.04 9.09 7.36
N LEU A 189 0.11 8.08 6.49
CA LEU A 189 -0.71 7.93 5.28
C LEU A 189 -2.21 7.86 5.58
N ARG A 190 -2.61 7.09 6.62
CA ARG A 190 -4.02 6.98 7.02
C ARG A 190 -4.61 8.30 7.48
N LEU A 191 -3.82 9.16 8.12
CA LEU A 191 -4.29 10.44 8.61
C LEU A 191 -4.25 11.54 7.55
N SER A 192 -3.33 11.44 6.58
CA SER A 192 -3.17 12.41 5.50
C SER A 192 -4.14 12.20 4.33
N LEU A 193 -4.28 10.95 3.87
CA LEU A 193 -4.92 10.65 2.58
C LEU A 193 -6.33 11.24 2.42
N PRO A 194 -7.22 11.22 3.44
CA PRO A 194 -8.57 11.78 3.30
C PRO A 194 -8.61 13.27 2.94
N SER A 195 -7.58 14.06 3.29
CA SER A 195 -7.53 15.50 3.00
C SER A 195 -6.97 15.83 1.62
N TRP A 196 -6.48 14.85 0.87
CA TRP A 196 -5.89 15.11 -0.44
C TRP A 196 -6.95 15.48 -1.48
N PRO A 197 -6.66 16.45 -2.38
CA PRO A 197 -7.56 16.82 -3.47
C PRO A 197 -7.90 15.62 -4.36
N ALA A 198 -9.12 15.59 -4.89
CA ALA A 198 -9.45 14.66 -5.97
C ALA A 198 -8.65 15.01 -7.24
N ALA A 199 -8.28 14.01 -8.03
CA ALA A 199 -7.78 14.25 -9.38
C ALA A 199 -8.96 14.65 -10.30
N GLU A 200 -8.72 15.57 -11.23
CA GLU A 200 -9.69 16.02 -12.24
C GLU A 200 -9.83 15.03 -13.41
#